data_AF-A0A841KF38-F1
#
_entry.id   AF-A0A841KF38-F1
#
_cell.length_a   1.000
_cell.length_b   1.000
_cell.length_c   1.000
_cell.angle_alpha   90.00
_cell.angle_beta   90.00
_cell.angle_gamma   90.00
#
_symmetry.space_group_name_H-M   'P 1'
#
loop_
_entity.id
_entity.type
_entity.pdbx_description
1 polymer ?
#
loop_
_entity_poly.entity_id
_entity_poly.type
_entity_poly.pdbx_seq_one_letter_code
_entity_poly.pdbx_strand_id
1 'polypeptide(L)'
;MAPFANLALLRTGMACLALLLGGAGALAFDLQGHRGARGLAPENTLPAFEKALRIGVTTLELDVGMTRDGVIVVAHDPRLNPDITRSPDGAFLTGPGKALTEMTLEELRGYDVGRARPGSRTARAFPDQTPADGARIPTLEEVFALAERLGARDVRFNIETKSSPLPDAATPEPRAFAAALAKAIDKAGLRERATIQSFDWRTLMALREIAPDIPRVCLTSEGSFDTLQRGKEEGSPWLGGLDVDDFESVPALVAEAGCTTWSPNFRNLTEALVDDAQDMELSVVPWTVNETEDMARLIDWGVDGLITDFPDKARTVMATKGLPLPAPVAP
;
A
#
# COMPACT_ATOMS: atom_id res chain seq x y z
N MET A 1 18.29 -21.14 -76.85
CA MET A 1 19.21 -20.76 -75.75
C MET A 1 18.91 -19.33 -75.38
N ALA A 2 18.67 -19.08 -74.09
CA ALA A 2 18.17 -17.82 -73.54
C ALA A 2 19.13 -16.64 -73.70
N PRO A 3 18.62 -15.39 -73.58
CA PRO A 3 19.40 -14.30 -73.03
C PRO A 3 18.84 -13.85 -71.68
N PHE A 4 19.78 -13.52 -70.80
CA PHE A 4 19.58 -13.05 -69.44
C PHE A 4 18.90 -11.68 -69.38
N ALA A 5 18.01 -11.52 -68.40
CA ALA A 5 17.31 -10.29 -68.06
C ALA A 5 18.19 -9.37 -67.20
N ASN A 6 18.22 -8.08 -67.55
CA ASN A 6 18.67 -7.00 -66.68
C ASN A 6 17.43 -6.41 -65.98
N LEU A 7 17.34 -6.59 -64.66
CA LEU A 7 16.28 -6.04 -63.83
C LEU A 7 16.73 -4.67 -63.28
N ALA A 8 16.00 -3.61 -63.65
CA ALA A 8 16.17 -2.28 -63.10
C ALA A 8 15.60 -2.22 -61.68
N LEU A 9 16.36 -1.63 -60.75
CA LEU A 9 15.93 -1.34 -59.38
C LEU A 9 14.81 -0.28 -59.38
N LEU A 10 13.61 -0.64 -58.92
CA LEU A 10 12.68 0.33 -58.33
C LEU A 10 13.02 0.49 -56.84
N ARG A 11 13.45 1.68 -56.45
CA ARG A 11 13.44 2.12 -55.04
C ARG A 11 12.04 2.63 -54.71
N THR A 12 11.23 1.81 -54.04
CA THR A 12 10.04 2.27 -53.33
C THR A 12 10.46 2.72 -51.93
N GLY A 13 10.41 4.02 -51.68
CA GLY A 13 10.58 4.59 -50.34
C GLY A 13 9.38 4.26 -49.47
N MET A 14 9.60 3.49 -48.42
CA MET A 14 8.62 3.22 -47.37
C MET A 14 8.74 4.35 -46.35
N ALA A 15 7.82 5.30 -46.40
CA ALA A 15 7.66 6.30 -45.35
C ALA A 15 7.02 5.61 -44.13
N CYS A 16 7.84 5.23 -43.15
CA CYS A 16 7.36 4.85 -41.83
C CYS A 16 6.82 6.10 -41.12
N LEU A 17 5.50 6.27 -41.16
CA LEU A 17 4.79 7.20 -40.30
C LEU A 17 4.81 6.61 -38.88
N ALA A 18 5.78 7.00 -38.07
CA ALA A 18 5.78 6.70 -36.64
C ALA A 18 4.62 7.47 -36.00
N LEU A 19 3.53 6.77 -35.66
CA LEU A 19 2.54 7.30 -34.73
C LEU A 19 3.21 7.44 -33.37
N LEU A 20 3.53 8.69 -33.01
CA LEU A 20 3.76 9.10 -31.64
C LEU A 20 2.43 8.96 -30.87
N LEU A 21 2.12 7.75 -30.41
CA LEU A 21 1.19 7.55 -29.30
C LEU A 21 1.96 7.77 -27.99
N GLY A 22 2.51 8.97 -27.84
CA GLY A 22 3.06 9.50 -26.60
C GLY A 22 1.98 10.28 -25.87
N GLY A 23 0.88 9.61 -25.54
CA GLY A 23 -0.04 10.09 -24.52
C GLY A 23 0.21 9.25 -23.29
N ALA A 24 1.06 9.74 -22.38
CA ALA A 24 0.95 9.35 -20.99
C ALA A 24 -0.46 9.76 -20.57
N GLY A 25 -1.43 8.86 -20.71
CA GLY A 25 -2.73 9.05 -20.13
C GLY A 25 -2.47 9.22 -18.66
N ALA A 26 -2.73 10.41 -18.12
CA ALA A 26 -2.68 10.65 -16.68
C ALA A 26 -3.38 9.45 -16.03
N LEU A 27 -2.63 8.68 -15.25
CA LEU A 27 -3.21 7.57 -14.52
C LEU A 27 -4.37 8.15 -13.70
N ALA A 28 -5.53 7.50 -13.73
CA ALA A 28 -6.65 7.94 -12.93
C ALA A 28 -6.22 8.02 -11.46
N PHE A 29 -6.67 9.06 -10.76
CA PHE A 29 -6.31 9.32 -9.37
C PHE A 29 -6.47 8.07 -8.49
N ASP A 30 -5.40 7.72 -7.77
CA ASP A 30 -5.33 6.50 -6.97
C ASP A 30 -5.94 6.69 -5.59
N LEU A 31 -7.27 6.50 -5.50
CA LEU A 31 -7.95 6.43 -4.22
C LEU A 31 -7.65 5.10 -3.53
N GLN A 32 -6.86 5.14 -2.47
CA GLN A 32 -6.54 3.97 -1.67
C GLN A 32 -7.35 3.94 -0.36
N GLY A 33 -8.06 2.84 -0.15
CA GLY A 33 -8.78 2.60 1.11
C GLY A 33 -7.84 2.06 2.18
N HIS A 34 -7.50 2.87 3.19
CA HIS A 34 -6.57 2.52 4.27
C HIS A 34 -7.15 1.39 5.13
N ARG A 35 -6.42 0.27 5.17
CA ARG A 35 -6.84 -1.00 5.82
C ARG A 35 -8.25 -1.41 5.38
N GLY A 36 -8.54 -1.18 4.10
CA GLY A 36 -9.88 -1.21 3.51
C GLY A 36 -10.61 0.12 3.71
N ALA A 37 -11.36 0.27 4.79
CA ALA A 37 -12.12 1.48 5.08
C ALA A 37 -12.22 1.66 6.60
N ARG A 38 -11.06 1.77 7.27
CA ARG A 38 -10.96 1.73 8.74
C ARG A 38 -11.89 2.72 9.44
N GLY A 39 -12.19 3.87 8.85
CA GLY A 39 -13.13 4.84 9.41
C GLY A 39 -14.59 4.35 9.45
N LEU A 40 -14.93 3.33 8.66
CA LEU A 40 -16.29 2.87 8.42
C LEU A 40 -16.53 1.41 8.85
N ALA A 41 -15.49 0.58 8.85
CA ALA A 41 -15.54 -0.84 9.20
C ALA A 41 -14.22 -1.27 9.89
N PRO A 42 -14.19 -2.41 10.63
CA PRO A 42 -13.02 -2.82 11.41
C PRO A 42 -11.80 -3.07 10.51
N GLU A 43 -10.71 -2.39 10.80
CA GLU A 43 -9.50 -2.37 9.97
C GLU A 43 -8.96 -3.75 9.59
N ASN A 44 -8.42 -3.88 8.37
CA ASN A 44 -7.73 -5.07 7.89
C ASN A 44 -8.58 -6.36 7.97
N THR A 45 -9.90 -6.23 7.94
CA THR A 45 -10.84 -7.36 7.91
C THR A 45 -11.51 -7.49 6.55
N LEU A 46 -11.98 -8.70 6.21
CA LEU A 46 -12.76 -8.92 4.99
C LEU A 46 -13.99 -7.97 4.88
N PRO A 47 -14.76 -7.69 5.95
CA PRO A 47 -15.80 -6.67 5.92
C PRO A 47 -15.32 -5.26 5.55
N ALA A 48 -14.15 -4.82 6.02
CA ALA A 48 -13.61 -3.50 5.66
C ALA A 48 -13.16 -3.44 4.20
N PHE A 49 -12.52 -4.49 3.69
CA PHE A 49 -12.16 -4.57 2.27
C PHE A 49 -13.40 -4.62 1.37
N GLU A 50 -14.42 -5.40 1.73
CA GLU A 50 -15.69 -5.42 1.02
C GLU A 50 -16.36 -4.03 1.01
N LYS A 51 -16.38 -3.34 2.16
CA LYS A 51 -16.89 -1.97 2.27
C LYS A 51 -16.15 -1.02 1.30
N ALA A 52 -14.83 -1.07 1.26
CA ALA A 52 -14.02 -0.25 0.36
C ALA A 52 -14.30 -0.55 -1.12
N LEU A 53 -14.40 -1.83 -1.50
CA LEU A 53 -14.75 -2.23 -2.86
C LEU A 53 -16.15 -1.74 -3.27
N ARG A 54 -17.11 -1.79 -2.35
CA ARG A 54 -18.48 -1.28 -2.57
C ARG A 54 -18.55 0.23 -2.63
N ILE A 55 -17.61 0.93 -2.01
CA ILE A 55 -17.43 2.38 -2.17
C ILE A 55 -16.85 2.68 -3.56
N GLY A 56 -15.99 1.81 -4.09
CA GLY A 56 -15.32 1.99 -5.38
C GLY A 56 -13.98 2.71 -5.21
N VAL A 57 -13.07 2.08 -4.47
CA VAL A 57 -11.67 2.49 -4.41
C VAL A 57 -10.88 1.97 -5.61
N THR A 58 -9.79 2.65 -5.96
CA THR A 58 -8.84 2.18 -6.98
C THR A 58 -7.97 1.05 -6.43
N THR A 59 -7.60 1.17 -5.15
CA THR A 59 -6.62 0.30 -4.50
C THR A 59 -7.07 -0.04 -3.08
N LEU A 60 -6.93 -1.30 -2.70
CA LEU A 60 -7.01 -1.70 -1.30
C LEU A 60 -5.62 -1.55 -0.68
N GLU A 61 -5.51 -0.66 0.30
CA GLU A 61 -4.32 -0.55 1.12
C GLU A 61 -4.50 -1.48 2.34
N LEU A 62 -3.44 -2.21 2.68
CA LEU A 62 -3.46 -3.18 3.77
C LEU A 62 -2.07 -3.42 4.36
N ASP A 63 -2.06 -3.79 5.63
CA ASP A 63 -0.85 -4.15 6.35
C ASP A 63 -0.70 -5.67 6.45
N VAL A 64 0.52 -6.19 6.28
CA VAL A 64 0.79 -7.61 6.51
C VAL A 64 1.81 -7.83 7.62
N GLY A 65 1.62 -8.97 8.31
CA GLY A 65 2.58 -9.63 9.19
C GLY A 65 2.79 -11.08 8.76
N MET A 66 3.61 -11.83 9.50
CA MET A 66 3.85 -13.26 9.25
C MET A 66 3.71 -14.07 10.53
N THR A 67 3.00 -15.18 10.44
CA THR A 67 2.84 -16.13 11.55
C THR A 67 4.09 -17.00 11.75
N ARG A 68 4.18 -17.69 12.90
CA ARG A 68 5.24 -18.66 13.22
C ARG A 68 5.38 -19.76 12.17
N ASP A 69 4.27 -20.19 11.59
CA ASP A 69 4.19 -21.19 10.51
C ASP A 69 4.35 -20.59 9.10
N GLY A 70 4.76 -19.33 8.99
CA GLY A 70 5.16 -18.70 7.73
C GLY A 70 4.01 -18.23 6.84
N VAL A 71 2.81 -18.04 7.40
CA VAL A 71 1.64 -17.54 6.65
C VAL A 71 1.60 -16.03 6.71
N ILE A 72 1.41 -15.38 5.55
CA ILE A 72 1.18 -13.94 5.46
C ILE A 72 -0.26 -13.63 5.89
N VAL A 73 -0.38 -12.87 6.97
CA VAL A 73 -1.65 -12.45 7.59
C VAL A 73 -1.79 -10.94 7.56
N VAL A 74 -3.02 -10.45 7.51
CA VAL A 74 -3.32 -9.03 7.32
C VAL A 74 -3.59 -8.37 8.67
N ALA A 75 -2.59 -7.64 9.17
CA ALA A 75 -2.63 -7.02 10.49
C ALA A 75 -1.62 -5.87 10.54
N HIS A 76 -2.01 -4.77 11.20
CA HIS A 76 -1.17 -3.58 11.33
C HIS A 76 -0.04 -3.76 12.35
N ASP A 77 -0.39 -4.29 13.52
CA ASP A 77 0.53 -4.38 14.64
C ASP A 77 1.25 -5.74 14.65
N PRO A 78 2.54 -5.80 15.01
CA PRO A 78 3.28 -7.07 15.10
C PRO A 78 2.76 -7.98 16.23
N ARG A 79 1.92 -7.44 17.12
CA ARG A 79 1.27 -8.11 18.25
C ARG A 79 -0.23 -7.88 18.18
N LEU A 80 -1.01 -8.83 18.72
CA LEU A 80 -2.45 -8.64 18.84
C LEU A 80 -2.77 -7.35 19.63
N ASN A 81 -3.51 -6.45 19.01
CA ASN A 81 -3.78 -5.15 19.58
C ASN A 81 -4.97 -5.21 20.56
N PRO A 82 -4.78 -4.94 21.86
CA PRO A 82 -5.85 -5.00 22.84
C PRO A 82 -7.00 -4.02 22.57
N ASP A 83 -6.76 -2.94 21.81
CA ASP A 83 -7.79 -1.96 21.47
C ASP A 83 -8.82 -2.51 20.48
N ILE A 84 -8.54 -3.63 19.79
CA ILE A 84 -9.44 -4.22 18.77
C ILE A 84 -9.61 -5.74 18.88
N THR A 85 -8.78 -6.44 19.66
CA THR A 85 -8.80 -7.91 19.70
C THR A 85 -9.56 -8.44 20.92
N ARG A 86 -10.46 -9.40 20.66
CA ARG A 86 -11.10 -10.26 21.66
C ARG A 86 -10.59 -11.70 21.55
N SER A 87 -10.41 -12.35 22.71
CA SER A 87 -10.10 -13.77 22.81
C SER A 87 -11.29 -14.66 22.43
N PRO A 88 -11.09 -15.98 22.26
CA PRO A 88 -12.17 -16.94 21.94
C PRO A 88 -13.35 -16.95 22.94
N ASP A 89 -13.12 -16.52 24.18
CA ASP A 89 -14.16 -16.37 25.21
C ASP A 89 -14.99 -15.06 25.08
N GLY A 90 -14.66 -14.21 24.10
CA GLY A 90 -15.33 -12.94 23.81
C GLY A 90 -14.82 -11.75 24.63
N ALA A 91 -13.87 -11.94 25.54
CA ALA A 91 -13.28 -10.84 26.32
C ALA A 91 -12.22 -10.08 25.52
N PHE A 92 -12.13 -8.77 25.71
CA PHE A 92 -11.02 -7.99 25.12
C PHE A 92 -9.69 -8.25 25.86
N LEU A 93 -8.56 -8.29 25.13
CA LEU A 93 -7.24 -8.64 25.70
C LEU A 93 -6.71 -7.60 26.72
N THR A 94 -6.49 -7.93 27.98
CA THR A 94 -6.14 -6.90 28.99
C THR A 94 -4.67 -6.43 29.00
N GLY A 95 -3.80 -6.99 28.17
CA GLY A 95 -2.37 -6.68 28.12
C GLY A 95 -1.78 -6.74 26.71
N PRO A 96 -0.45 -6.63 26.56
CA PRO A 96 0.20 -6.75 25.26
C PRO A 96 -0.14 -8.12 24.66
N GLY A 97 -0.67 -8.11 23.44
CA GLY A 97 -0.97 -9.34 22.74
C GLY A 97 0.28 -10.15 22.41
N LYS A 98 0.06 -11.45 22.16
CA LYS A 98 1.07 -12.34 21.61
C LYS A 98 1.53 -11.83 20.24
N ALA A 99 2.82 -12.00 19.93
CA ALA A 99 3.32 -11.60 18.63
C ALA A 99 2.81 -12.54 17.54
N LEU A 100 2.57 -12.01 16.34
CA LEU A 100 2.16 -12.82 15.19
C LEU A 100 3.19 -13.91 14.90
N THR A 101 4.48 -13.58 15.02
CA THR A 101 5.63 -14.48 14.84
C THR A 101 5.72 -15.59 15.89
N GLU A 102 4.94 -15.53 16.98
CA GLU A 102 4.87 -16.56 18.02
C GLU A 102 3.64 -17.49 17.84
N MET A 103 2.74 -17.18 16.91
CA MET A 103 1.44 -17.86 16.71
C MET A 103 1.39 -18.60 15.38
N THR A 104 0.68 -19.74 15.32
CA THR A 104 0.28 -20.33 14.03
C THR A 104 -0.97 -19.64 13.49
N LEU A 105 -1.26 -19.81 12.19
CA LEU A 105 -2.52 -19.34 11.63
C LEU A 105 -3.74 -19.94 12.37
N GLU A 106 -3.66 -21.22 12.74
CA GLU A 106 -4.74 -21.91 13.47
C GLU A 106 -4.99 -21.27 14.84
N GLU A 107 -3.94 -20.96 15.60
CA GLU A 107 -4.05 -20.23 16.88
C GLU A 107 -4.66 -18.83 16.66
N LEU A 108 -4.26 -18.13 15.60
CA LEU A 108 -4.70 -16.77 15.29
C LEU A 108 -6.19 -16.68 14.93
N ARG A 109 -6.72 -17.70 14.25
CA ARG A 109 -8.14 -17.77 13.84
C ARG A 109 -9.14 -17.81 15.01
N GLY A 110 -8.66 -18.08 16.23
CA GLY A 110 -9.49 -18.02 17.44
C GLY A 110 -9.88 -16.59 17.86
N TYR A 111 -9.18 -15.57 17.38
CA TYR A 111 -9.34 -14.20 17.85
C TYR A 111 -10.29 -13.39 16.98
N ASP A 112 -11.13 -12.59 17.63
CA ASP A 112 -12.08 -11.70 16.98
C ASP A 112 -11.54 -10.27 16.95
N VAL A 113 -11.46 -9.67 15.77
CA VAL A 113 -10.99 -8.29 15.53
C VAL A 113 -12.08 -7.39 14.94
N GLY A 114 -13.35 -7.83 15.04
CA GLY A 114 -14.49 -7.20 14.40
C GLY A 114 -15.02 -5.95 15.09
N ARG A 115 -14.38 -5.47 16.15
CA ARG A 115 -14.85 -4.29 16.90
C ARG A 115 -13.75 -3.70 17.77
N ALA A 116 -13.67 -2.37 17.79
CA ALA A 116 -12.87 -1.65 18.78
C ALA A 116 -13.41 -1.81 20.22
N ARG A 117 -12.51 -1.95 21.19
CA ARG A 117 -12.84 -1.93 22.61
C ARG A 117 -13.47 -0.58 22.99
N PRO A 118 -14.63 -0.58 23.65
CA PRO A 118 -15.22 0.66 24.15
C PRO A 118 -14.22 1.47 25.00
N GLY A 119 -14.09 2.77 24.69
CA GLY A 119 -13.17 3.66 25.39
C GLY A 119 -11.69 3.46 25.05
N SER A 120 -11.34 2.65 24.05
CA SER A 120 -9.96 2.57 23.53
C SER A 120 -9.60 3.79 22.68
N ARG A 121 -8.34 3.88 22.25
CA ARG A 121 -7.94 4.93 21.29
C ARG A 121 -8.65 4.74 19.96
N THR A 122 -8.72 3.50 19.47
CA THR A 122 -9.42 3.16 18.22
C THR A 122 -10.90 3.55 18.27
N ALA A 123 -11.61 3.22 19.36
CA ALA A 123 -13.02 3.57 19.49
C ALA A 123 -13.28 5.09 19.55
N ARG A 124 -12.33 5.86 20.08
CA ARG A 124 -12.41 7.34 20.06
C ARG A 124 -12.08 7.92 18.70
N ALA A 125 -11.13 7.33 17.97
CA ALA A 125 -10.73 7.79 16.64
C ALA A 125 -11.82 7.50 15.59
N PHE A 126 -12.54 6.39 15.74
CA PHE A 126 -13.55 5.92 14.79
C PHE A 126 -14.88 5.59 15.50
N PRO A 127 -15.57 6.60 16.06
CA PRO A 127 -16.80 6.39 16.84
C PRO A 127 -17.95 5.83 15.98
N ASP A 128 -17.95 6.10 14.67
CA ASP A 128 -19.00 5.70 13.73
C ASP A 128 -18.67 4.40 12.97
N GLN A 129 -17.55 3.74 13.31
CA GLN A 129 -17.16 2.46 12.70
C GLN A 129 -18.25 1.41 12.94
N THR A 130 -18.77 0.82 11.86
CA THR A 130 -19.77 -0.25 11.97
C THR A 130 -19.08 -1.55 12.40
N PRO A 131 -19.47 -2.18 13.52
CA PRO A 131 -18.84 -3.42 13.96
C PRO A 131 -19.20 -4.59 13.04
N ALA A 132 -18.31 -5.56 12.97
CA ALA A 132 -18.50 -6.84 12.30
C ALA A 132 -18.06 -7.97 13.23
N ASP A 133 -18.79 -8.17 14.33
CA ASP A 133 -18.49 -9.25 15.29
C ASP A 133 -18.41 -10.61 14.58
N GLY A 134 -17.40 -11.40 14.93
CA GLY A 134 -17.04 -12.61 14.21
C GLY A 134 -15.92 -12.42 13.18
N ALA A 135 -15.56 -11.18 12.81
CA ALA A 135 -14.44 -10.96 11.91
C ALA A 135 -13.12 -11.46 12.52
N ARG A 136 -12.31 -12.10 11.69
CA ARG A 136 -11.01 -12.68 12.03
C ARG A 136 -9.91 -11.92 11.29
N ILE A 137 -8.68 -12.05 11.78
CA ILE A 137 -7.49 -11.62 11.03
C ILE A 137 -7.39 -12.50 9.78
N PRO A 138 -7.55 -11.95 8.56
CA PRO A 138 -7.51 -12.75 7.36
C PRO A 138 -6.06 -13.03 6.94
N THR A 139 -5.87 -14.07 6.16
CA THR A 139 -4.67 -14.25 5.34
C THR A 139 -4.70 -13.31 4.14
N LEU A 140 -3.54 -13.03 3.55
CA LEU A 140 -3.47 -12.26 2.30
C LEU A 140 -4.24 -12.97 1.16
N GLU A 141 -4.17 -14.31 1.10
CA GLU A 141 -4.91 -15.11 0.12
C GLU A 141 -6.43 -14.94 0.24
N GLU A 142 -6.97 -14.84 1.47
CA GLU A 142 -8.40 -14.60 1.70
C GLU A 142 -8.85 -13.20 1.23
N VAL A 143 -7.99 -12.18 1.33
CA VAL A 143 -8.27 -10.85 0.77
C VAL A 143 -8.30 -10.87 -0.75
N PHE A 144 -7.36 -11.57 -1.39
CA PHE A 144 -7.36 -11.76 -2.84
C PHE A 144 -8.60 -12.51 -3.33
N ALA A 145 -8.96 -13.59 -2.65
CA ALA A 145 -10.16 -14.37 -2.96
C ALA A 145 -11.46 -13.55 -2.77
N LEU A 146 -11.50 -12.62 -1.81
CA LEU A 146 -12.61 -11.69 -1.64
C LEU A 146 -12.77 -10.78 -2.87
N ALA A 147 -11.68 -10.16 -3.34
CA ALA A 147 -11.71 -9.28 -4.52
C ALA A 147 -12.17 -10.04 -5.78
N GLU A 148 -11.68 -11.26 -5.99
CA GLU A 148 -12.11 -12.13 -7.09
C GLU A 148 -13.60 -12.48 -6.99
N ARG A 149 -14.06 -12.90 -5.80
CA ARG A 149 -15.45 -13.27 -5.54
C ARG A 149 -16.43 -12.12 -5.80
N LEU A 150 -16.02 -10.89 -5.51
CA LEU A 150 -16.82 -9.69 -5.74
C LEU A 150 -16.68 -9.14 -7.18
N GLY A 151 -15.91 -9.80 -8.04
CA GLY A 151 -15.68 -9.36 -9.41
C GLY A 151 -14.83 -8.09 -9.52
N ALA A 152 -14.10 -7.71 -8.47
CA ALA A 152 -13.18 -6.57 -8.46
C ALA A 152 -11.89 -6.92 -9.23
N ARG A 153 -11.97 -7.00 -10.56
CA ARG A 153 -10.86 -7.45 -11.41
C ARG A 153 -9.80 -6.36 -11.64
N ASP A 154 -10.18 -5.10 -11.51
CA ASP A 154 -9.31 -3.96 -11.79
C ASP A 154 -8.74 -3.31 -10.51
N VAL A 155 -9.20 -3.71 -9.32
CA VAL A 155 -8.69 -3.14 -8.06
C VAL A 155 -7.23 -3.54 -7.85
N ARG A 156 -6.39 -2.62 -7.38
CA ARG A 156 -4.99 -2.91 -7.02
C ARG A 156 -4.85 -3.17 -5.52
N PHE A 157 -3.68 -3.63 -5.10
CA PHE A 157 -3.33 -3.89 -3.71
C PHE A 157 -2.03 -3.16 -3.38
N ASN A 158 -2.07 -2.27 -2.39
CA ASN A 158 -0.87 -1.64 -1.83
C ASN A 158 -0.59 -2.28 -0.46
N ILE A 159 0.40 -3.16 -0.43
CA ILE A 159 0.62 -4.11 0.67
C ILE A 159 1.81 -3.64 1.50
N GLU A 160 1.57 -3.25 2.76
CA GLU A 160 2.64 -2.82 3.67
C GLU A 160 3.29 -4.00 4.39
N THR A 161 4.61 -4.19 4.24
CA THR A 161 5.36 -5.08 5.14
C THR A 161 5.61 -4.39 6.48
N LYS A 162 4.86 -4.79 7.53
CA LYS A 162 5.07 -4.31 8.90
C LYS A 162 6.29 -4.96 9.53
N SER A 163 7.44 -4.38 9.21
CA SER A 163 8.75 -4.69 9.76
C SER A 163 9.31 -3.48 10.50
N SER A 164 10.27 -3.70 11.38
CA SER A 164 11.00 -2.63 12.07
C SER A 164 12.47 -2.98 12.23
N PRO A 165 13.39 -2.01 12.07
CA PRO A 165 14.80 -2.17 12.37
C PRO A 165 15.14 -2.02 13.85
N LEU A 166 14.17 -1.62 14.67
CA LEU A 166 14.41 -1.43 16.09
C LEU A 166 14.47 -2.77 16.84
N PRO A 167 15.26 -2.85 17.94
CA PRO A 167 15.28 -4.01 18.80
C PRO A 167 13.88 -4.41 19.31
N ASP A 168 13.67 -5.71 19.52
CA ASP A 168 12.45 -6.28 20.13
C ASP A 168 11.13 -5.98 19.40
N ALA A 169 11.19 -5.62 18.11
CA ALA A 169 10.01 -5.29 17.31
C ALA A 169 9.01 -6.46 17.12
N ALA A 170 9.41 -7.69 17.41
CA ALA A 170 8.62 -8.91 17.20
C ALA A 170 8.15 -9.12 15.74
N THR A 171 8.87 -8.52 14.78
CA THR A 171 8.65 -8.65 13.34
C THR A 171 9.55 -9.72 12.73
N PRO A 172 9.19 -10.28 11.57
CA PRO A 172 10.06 -11.21 10.86
C PRO A 172 11.37 -10.56 10.39
N GLU A 173 12.37 -11.38 10.06
CA GLU A 173 13.57 -10.92 9.36
C GLU A 173 13.17 -10.37 7.97
N PRO A 174 13.66 -9.17 7.56
CA PRO A 174 13.20 -8.49 6.36
C PRO A 174 13.23 -9.32 5.07
N ARG A 175 14.33 -10.06 4.81
CA ARG A 175 14.48 -10.84 3.57
C ARG A 175 13.57 -12.06 3.55
N ALA A 176 13.44 -12.76 4.67
CA ALA A 176 12.49 -13.86 4.82
C ALA A 176 11.04 -13.38 4.65
N PHE A 177 10.71 -12.20 5.17
CA PHE A 177 9.38 -11.61 5.00
C PHE A 177 9.08 -11.26 3.54
N ALA A 178 10.01 -10.56 2.88
CA ALA A 178 9.94 -10.23 1.46
C ALA A 178 9.74 -11.49 0.59
N ALA A 179 10.49 -12.56 0.86
CA ALA A 179 10.39 -13.82 0.12
C ALA A 179 9.02 -14.50 0.31
N ALA A 180 8.50 -14.54 1.54
CA ALA A 180 7.20 -15.13 1.83
C ALA A 180 6.06 -14.33 1.18
N LEU A 181 6.15 -12.99 1.19
CA LEU A 181 5.17 -12.11 0.55
C LEU A 181 5.18 -12.27 -0.98
N ALA A 182 6.36 -12.20 -1.62
CA ALA A 182 6.49 -12.41 -3.06
C ALA A 182 5.90 -13.76 -3.48
N LYS A 183 6.21 -14.83 -2.74
CA LYS A 183 5.64 -16.17 -2.99
C LYS A 183 4.10 -16.20 -2.89
N ALA A 184 3.51 -15.48 -1.94
CA ALA A 184 2.05 -15.40 -1.80
C ALA A 184 1.40 -14.67 -2.99
N ILE A 185 2.01 -13.57 -3.45
CA ILE A 185 1.55 -12.80 -4.61
C ILE A 185 1.67 -13.62 -5.90
N ASP A 186 2.78 -14.34 -6.08
CA ASP A 186 3.04 -15.21 -7.23
C ASP A 186 2.00 -16.31 -7.33
N LYS A 187 1.74 -16.98 -6.19
CA LYS A 187 0.75 -18.06 -6.10
C LYS A 187 -0.65 -17.56 -6.48
N ALA A 188 -0.97 -16.31 -6.18
CA ALA A 188 -2.25 -15.69 -6.53
C ALA A 188 -2.29 -15.13 -7.97
N GLY A 189 -1.16 -15.05 -8.67
CA GLY A 189 -1.09 -14.47 -10.02
C GLY A 189 -1.38 -12.96 -10.05
N LEU A 190 -1.09 -12.24 -8.96
CA LEU A 190 -1.49 -10.83 -8.78
C LEU A 190 -0.34 -9.82 -8.88
N ARG A 191 0.82 -10.21 -9.44
CA ARG A 191 1.99 -9.33 -9.58
C ARG A 191 1.65 -7.97 -10.19
N GLU A 192 0.93 -7.97 -11.31
CA GLU A 192 0.56 -6.74 -12.05
C GLU A 192 -0.41 -5.83 -11.29
N ARG A 193 -1.04 -6.34 -10.22
CA ARG A 193 -2.01 -5.61 -9.40
C ARG A 193 -1.49 -5.29 -8.01
N ALA A 194 -0.24 -5.65 -7.69
CA ALA A 194 0.34 -5.48 -6.37
C ALA A 194 1.45 -4.43 -6.38
N THR A 195 1.47 -3.57 -5.36
CA THR A 195 2.61 -2.76 -4.98
C THR A 195 2.99 -3.10 -3.55
N ILE A 196 4.29 -3.05 -3.22
CA ILE A 196 4.75 -3.28 -1.84
C ILE A 196 5.25 -1.98 -1.25
N GLN A 197 4.70 -1.60 -0.10
CA GLN A 197 5.14 -0.43 0.66
C GLN A 197 5.80 -0.81 1.98
N SER A 198 6.73 0.01 2.47
CA SER A 198 7.28 -0.17 3.83
C SER A 198 7.99 1.09 4.33
N PHE A 199 7.94 1.31 5.65
CA PHE A 199 8.88 2.20 6.33
C PHE A 199 10.25 1.56 6.53
N ASP A 200 10.31 0.24 6.69
CA ASP A 200 11.56 -0.50 6.83
C ASP A 200 12.05 -0.91 5.45
N TRP A 201 12.80 -0.01 4.81
CA TRP A 201 13.23 -0.16 3.42
C TRP A 201 14.14 -1.36 3.20
N ARG A 202 14.67 -2.01 4.25
CA ARG A 202 15.37 -3.30 4.13
C ARG A 202 14.49 -4.36 3.47
N THR A 203 13.18 -4.34 3.73
CA THR A 203 12.21 -5.23 3.05
C THR A 203 12.09 -4.89 1.56
N LEU A 204 12.08 -3.61 1.21
CA LEU A 204 12.03 -3.13 -0.18
C LEU A 204 13.32 -3.44 -0.94
N MET A 205 14.48 -3.34 -0.28
CA MET A 205 15.77 -3.72 -0.85
C MET A 205 15.85 -5.23 -1.10
N ALA A 206 15.36 -6.04 -0.16
CA ALA A 206 15.23 -7.49 -0.38
C ALA A 206 14.29 -7.80 -1.56
N LEU A 207 13.16 -7.09 -1.69
CA LEU A 207 12.22 -7.27 -2.79
C LEU A 207 12.82 -6.88 -4.15
N ARG A 208 13.66 -5.85 -4.21
CA ARG A 208 14.40 -5.48 -5.43
C ARG A 208 15.19 -6.66 -6.00
N GLU A 209 15.71 -7.54 -5.15
CA GLU A 209 16.46 -8.72 -5.58
C GLU A 209 15.55 -9.94 -5.84
N ILE A 210 14.50 -10.11 -5.04
CA ILE A 210 13.63 -11.30 -5.06
C ILE A 210 12.57 -11.24 -6.16
N ALA A 211 11.94 -10.07 -6.33
CA ALA A 211 10.82 -9.82 -7.23
C ALA A 211 10.93 -8.39 -7.81
N PRO A 212 11.94 -8.10 -8.64
CA PRO A 212 12.22 -6.75 -9.16
C PRO A 212 11.08 -6.16 -10.01
N ASP A 213 10.20 -7.00 -10.51
CA ASP A 213 9.04 -6.65 -11.33
C ASP A 213 7.83 -6.16 -10.52
N ILE A 214 7.81 -6.39 -9.20
CA ILE A 214 6.76 -5.83 -8.33
C ILE A 214 7.15 -4.40 -7.94
N PRO A 215 6.31 -3.38 -8.24
CA PRO A 215 6.60 -2.00 -7.87
C PRO A 215 6.73 -1.82 -6.34
N ARG A 216 7.68 -0.98 -5.95
CA ARG A 216 8.04 -0.70 -4.54
C ARG A 216 7.69 0.73 -4.20
N VAL A 217 7.10 0.94 -3.03
CA VAL A 217 6.60 2.22 -2.53
C VAL A 217 7.35 2.56 -1.25
N CYS A 218 8.07 3.67 -1.26
CA CYS A 218 8.88 4.09 -0.14
C CYS A 218 8.03 4.95 0.80
N LEU A 219 7.73 4.44 2.00
CA LEU A 219 7.03 5.20 3.04
C LEU A 219 8.04 6.06 3.82
N THR A 220 7.67 7.31 4.11
CA THR A 220 8.47 8.21 4.95
C THR A 220 7.61 8.99 5.93
N SER A 221 8.15 9.30 7.10
CA SER A 221 7.54 10.20 8.08
C SER A 221 8.62 10.95 8.84
N GLU A 222 8.35 12.21 9.17
CA GLU A 222 9.14 13.04 10.08
C GLU A 222 8.23 13.57 11.21
N GLY A 223 8.81 13.76 12.41
CA GLY A 223 8.09 14.24 13.59
C GLY A 223 8.11 13.23 14.74
N SER A 224 6.95 12.86 15.28
CA SER A 224 6.88 11.92 16.42
C SER A 224 7.29 10.49 16.07
N PHE A 225 7.12 10.12 14.80
CA PHE A 225 7.68 8.92 14.20
C PHE A 225 8.53 9.39 13.02
N ASP A 226 9.85 9.36 13.21
CA ASP A 226 10.83 9.88 12.26
C ASP A 226 11.67 8.73 11.69
N THR A 227 11.42 8.45 10.40
CA THR A 227 12.13 7.42 9.63
C THR A 227 13.27 7.98 8.80
N LEU A 228 13.35 9.31 8.62
CA LEU A 228 14.43 9.94 7.87
C LEU A 228 15.63 10.22 8.78
N GLN A 229 15.38 10.59 10.04
CA GLN A 229 16.39 10.83 11.07
C GLN A 229 17.56 11.70 10.61
N ARG A 230 17.25 12.81 9.93
CA ARG A 230 18.22 13.76 9.40
C ARG A 230 19.26 14.19 10.44
N GLY A 231 20.52 14.30 10.02
CA GLY A 231 21.64 14.75 10.83
C GLY A 231 22.14 13.73 11.85
N LYS A 232 21.72 12.47 11.79
CA LYS A 232 22.22 11.40 12.67
C LYS A 232 23.53 10.84 12.12
N GLU A 233 24.56 10.80 12.96
CA GLU A 233 25.90 10.30 12.57
C GLU A 233 25.88 8.85 12.08
N GLU A 234 25.06 8.00 12.69
CA GLU A 234 24.87 6.60 12.28
C GLU A 234 23.89 6.40 11.11
N GLY A 235 23.28 7.48 10.61
CA GLY A 235 22.19 7.44 9.64
C GLY A 235 20.90 6.81 10.16
N SER A 236 19.87 6.78 9.32
CA SER A 236 18.59 6.16 9.68
C SER A 236 18.62 4.64 9.47
N PRO A 237 18.26 3.84 10.50
CA PRO A 237 18.19 2.38 10.34
C PRO A 237 17.00 1.92 9.48
N TRP A 238 16.09 2.84 9.13
CA TRP A 238 14.88 2.56 8.35
C TRP A 238 15.14 2.55 6.84
N LEU A 239 16.17 3.24 6.37
CA LEU A 239 16.37 3.55 4.94
C LEU A 239 17.18 2.51 4.17
N GLY A 240 17.27 1.28 4.69
CA GLY A 240 17.88 0.17 3.95
C GLY A 240 19.37 0.34 3.66
N GLY A 241 20.07 1.16 4.43
CA GLY A 241 21.50 1.47 4.25
C GLY A 241 21.79 2.74 3.46
N LEU A 242 20.76 3.47 3.02
CA LEU A 242 20.88 4.83 2.50
C LEU A 242 20.78 5.84 3.65
N ASP A 243 21.36 7.02 3.47
CA ASP A 243 21.21 8.15 4.38
C ASP A 243 20.55 9.31 3.63
N VAL A 244 19.55 9.94 4.24
CA VAL A 244 18.85 11.08 3.64
C VAL A 244 19.75 12.31 3.49
N ASP A 245 20.80 12.43 4.30
CA ASP A 245 21.74 13.56 4.26
C ASP A 245 22.67 13.52 3.03
N ASP A 246 22.76 12.37 2.34
CA ASP A 246 23.53 12.20 1.10
C ASP A 246 22.78 12.67 -0.16
N PHE A 247 21.52 13.10 -0.02
CA PHE A 247 20.65 13.47 -1.14
C PHE A 247 20.10 14.89 -1.00
N GLU A 248 19.90 15.56 -2.14
CA GLU A 248 19.38 16.93 -2.18
C GLU A 248 17.92 17.03 -1.72
N SER A 249 17.14 15.95 -1.87
CA SER A 249 15.73 15.89 -1.49
C SER A 249 15.28 14.47 -1.12
N VAL A 250 14.12 14.35 -0.46
CA VAL A 250 13.51 13.03 -0.18
C VAL A 250 13.13 12.30 -1.47
N PRO A 251 12.54 12.96 -2.49
CA PRO A 251 12.33 12.33 -3.79
C PRO A 251 13.61 11.74 -4.40
N ALA A 252 14.74 12.46 -4.35
CA ALA A 252 16.02 11.96 -4.87
C ALA A 252 16.46 10.67 -4.14
N LEU A 253 16.34 10.64 -2.81
CA LEU A 253 16.58 9.45 -2.00
C LEU A 253 15.65 8.28 -2.42
N VAL A 254 14.37 8.55 -2.64
CA VAL A 254 13.37 7.54 -3.05
C VAL A 254 13.67 6.97 -4.44
N ALA A 255 14.10 7.83 -5.37
CA ALA A 255 14.54 7.43 -6.70
C ALA A 255 15.77 6.53 -6.65
N GLU A 256 16.78 6.86 -5.82
CA GLU A 256 17.97 6.03 -5.63
C GLU A 256 17.65 4.65 -5.02
N ALA A 257 16.72 4.59 -4.06
CA ALA A 257 16.18 3.34 -3.53
C ALA A 257 15.50 2.48 -4.62
N GLY A 258 15.18 3.08 -5.78
CA GLY A 258 14.52 2.45 -6.91
C GLY A 258 13.04 2.19 -6.65
N CYS A 259 12.41 2.95 -5.76
CA CYS A 259 10.97 2.94 -5.56
C CYS A 259 10.29 3.64 -6.74
N THR A 260 9.10 3.18 -7.13
CA THR A 260 8.29 3.80 -8.19
C THR A 260 7.33 4.86 -7.63
N THR A 261 7.16 4.88 -6.31
CA THR A 261 6.20 5.74 -5.63
C THR A 261 6.77 6.19 -4.30
N TRP A 262 6.65 7.47 -4.03
CA TRP A 262 6.89 8.05 -2.72
C TRP A 262 5.56 8.18 -1.96
N SER A 263 5.50 7.64 -0.74
CA SER A 263 4.32 7.68 0.11
C SER A 263 4.64 8.37 1.44
N PRO A 264 4.65 9.72 1.48
CA PRO A 264 4.97 10.46 2.69
C PRO A 264 3.76 10.63 3.62
N ASN A 265 4.03 10.80 4.92
CA ASN A 265 3.07 11.44 5.80
C ASN A 265 2.69 12.81 5.20
N PHE A 266 1.40 13.03 4.96
CA PHE A 266 0.91 14.20 4.22
C PHE A 266 1.29 15.54 4.87
N ARG A 267 1.60 15.54 6.17
CA ARG A 267 2.03 16.73 6.92
C ARG A 267 3.47 17.15 6.62
N ASN A 268 4.28 16.25 6.07
CA ASN A 268 5.65 16.54 5.66
C ASN A 268 5.73 16.96 4.18
N LEU A 269 4.60 16.95 3.45
CA LEU A 269 4.56 17.24 2.03
C LEU A 269 4.32 18.74 1.77
N THR A 270 4.91 19.25 0.69
CA THR A 270 4.66 20.57 0.10
C THR A 270 4.40 20.41 -1.39
N GLU A 271 3.74 21.38 -2.03
CA GLU A 271 3.53 21.38 -3.49
C GLU A 271 4.84 21.26 -4.26
N ALA A 272 5.88 22.00 -3.85
CA ALA A 272 7.21 21.90 -4.47
C ALA A 272 7.86 20.51 -4.35
N LEU A 273 7.59 19.77 -3.28
CA LEU A 273 8.06 18.38 -3.14
C LEU A 273 7.26 17.40 -3.99
N VAL A 274 6.00 17.72 -4.32
CA VAL A 274 5.22 16.94 -5.29
C VAL A 274 5.83 17.11 -6.68
N ASP A 275 6.08 18.37 -7.08
CA ASP A 275 6.71 18.69 -8.37
C ASP A 275 8.09 18.00 -8.49
N ASP A 276 8.94 18.12 -7.47
CA ASP A 276 10.28 17.50 -7.44
C ASP A 276 10.22 15.97 -7.61
N ALA A 277 9.24 15.31 -6.99
CA ALA A 277 9.06 13.87 -7.15
C ALA A 277 8.57 13.48 -8.55
N GLN A 278 7.65 14.25 -9.12
CA GLN A 278 7.09 13.96 -10.44
C GLN A 278 8.11 14.27 -11.57
N ASP A 279 8.97 15.26 -11.39
CA ASP A 279 10.13 15.52 -12.27
C ASP A 279 11.12 14.34 -12.29
N MET A 280 11.12 13.51 -11.23
CA MET A 280 11.88 12.26 -11.13
C MET A 280 11.06 11.02 -11.53
N GLU A 281 9.92 11.20 -12.19
CA GLU A 281 9.00 10.14 -12.63
C GLU A 281 8.43 9.28 -11.48
N LEU A 282 8.43 9.80 -10.25
CA LEU A 282 7.81 9.14 -9.10
C LEU A 282 6.34 9.53 -8.98
N SER A 283 5.48 8.55 -8.71
CA SER A 283 4.13 8.85 -8.21
C SER A 283 4.19 9.29 -6.74
N VAL A 284 3.30 10.20 -6.34
CA VAL A 284 3.18 10.69 -4.96
C VAL A 284 1.82 10.30 -4.38
N VAL A 285 1.82 9.48 -3.33
CA VAL A 285 0.59 8.98 -2.68
C VAL A 285 0.68 9.17 -1.17
N PRO A 286 0.31 10.34 -0.61
CA PRO A 286 0.43 10.60 0.82
C PRO A 286 -0.60 9.86 1.68
N TRP A 287 -0.25 9.67 2.96
CA TRP A 287 -1.08 9.00 3.98
C TRP A 287 -1.06 9.74 5.33
N THR A 288 -1.96 9.46 6.27
CA THR A 288 -3.36 9.04 6.03
C THR A 288 -4.21 10.32 6.05
N VAL A 289 -4.89 10.62 4.94
CA VAL A 289 -5.58 11.91 4.74
C VAL A 289 -7.06 11.73 5.01
N ASN A 290 -7.57 12.30 6.11
CA ASN A 290 -8.95 12.05 6.57
C ASN A 290 -9.87 13.29 6.53
N GLU A 291 -9.29 14.48 6.56
CA GLU A 291 -10.05 15.74 6.47
C GLU A 291 -10.26 16.14 5.01
N THR A 292 -11.48 16.56 4.67
CA THR A 292 -11.87 16.87 3.29
C THR A 292 -11.08 18.04 2.69
N GLU A 293 -10.70 19.00 3.53
CA GLU A 293 -9.90 20.16 3.18
C GLU A 293 -8.47 19.74 2.80
N ASP A 294 -7.89 18.81 3.55
CA ASP A 294 -6.56 18.25 3.24
C ASP A 294 -6.61 17.40 1.97
N MET A 295 -7.66 16.58 1.78
CA MET A 295 -7.86 15.83 0.53
C MET A 295 -7.93 16.77 -0.68
N ALA A 296 -8.75 17.83 -0.59
CA ALA A 296 -8.93 18.79 -1.67
C ALA A 296 -7.63 19.53 -1.99
N ARG A 297 -6.89 19.96 -0.96
CA ARG A 297 -5.60 20.65 -1.10
C ARG A 297 -4.55 19.76 -1.77
N LEU A 298 -4.44 18.50 -1.36
CA LEU A 298 -3.47 17.57 -1.94
C LEU A 298 -3.81 17.23 -3.40
N ILE A 299 -5.09 17.08 -3.72
CA ILE A 299 -5.55 16.95 -5.12
C ILE A 299 -5.17 18.19 -5.93
N ASP A 300 -5.32 19.39 -5.37
CA ASP A 300 -4.93 20.64 -6.06
C ASP A 300 -3.41 20.74 -6.27
N TRP A 301 -2.60 20.20 -5.36
CA TRP A 301 -1.14 20.07 -5.52
C TRP A 301 -0.72 19.00 -6.54
N GLY A 302 -1.66 18.25 -7.12
CA GLY A 302 -1.35 17.29 -8.19
C GLY A 302 -0.83 15.93 -7.73
N VAL A 303 -1.02 15.53 -6.46
CA VAL A 303 -0.65 14.17 -6.03
C VAL A 303 -1.37 13.10 -6.85
N ASP A 304 -0.71 11.98 -7.11
CA ASP A 304 -1.23 10.90 -7.96
C ASP A 304 -2.33 10.07 -7.27
N GLY A 305 -2.41 10.14 -5.94
CA GLY A 305 -3.40 9.43 -5.14
C GLY A 305 -3.39 9.86 -3.69
N LEU A 306 -4.21 9.22 -2.86
CA LEU A 306 -4.13 9.36 -1.41
C LEU A 306 -4.60 8.09 -0.70
N ILE A 307 -4.07 7.87 0.50
CA ILE A 307 -4.50 6.80 1.42
C ILE A 307 -5.40 7.42 2.50
N THR A 308 -6.61 6.89 2.69
CA THR A 308 -7.59 7.46 3.63
C THR A 308 -8.38 6.40 4.40
N ASP A 309 -8.72 6.70 5.66
CA ASP A 309 -9.66 5.91 6.45
C ASP A 309 -11.11 6.05 5.94
N PHE A 310 -11.41 7.13 5.22
CA PHE A 310 -12.75 7.53 4.78
C PHE A 310 -12.83 7.65 3.25
N PRO A 311 -12.74 6.52 2.51
CA PRO A 311 -12.78 6.54 1.05
C PRO A 311 -14.11 7.06 0.47
N ASP A 312 -15.19 7.04 1.26
CA ASP A 312 -16.47 7.66 0.92
C ASP A 312 -16.40 9.20 0.88
N LYS A 313 -15.74 9.82 1.87
CA LYS A 313 -15.47 11.26 1.87
C LYS A 313 -14.57 11.64 0.70
N ALA A 314 -13.48 10.90 0.51
CA ALA A 314 -12.55 11.16 -0.59
C ALA A 314 -13.22 11.07 -1.96
N ARG A 315 -14.13 10.09 -2.20
CA ARG A 315 -14.93 10.05 -3.43
C ARG A 315 -15.77 11.29 -3.65
N THR A 316 -16.36 11.85 -2.59
CA THR A 316 -17.16 13.08 -2.69
C THR A 316 -16.27 14.28 -3.06
N VAL A 317 -15.07 14.36 -2.48
CA VAL A 317 -14.08 15.38 -2.84
C VAL A 317 -13.64 15.20 -4.31
N MET A 318 -13.29 13.99 -4.72
CA MET A 318 -12.93 13.67 -6.11
C MET A 318 -14.02 14.08 -7.10
N ALA A 319 -15.28 13.76 -6.79
CA ALA A 319 -16.43 14.13 -7.63
C ALA A 319 -16.57 15.66 -7.76
N THR A 320 -16.39 16.38 -6.65
CA THR A 320 -16.42 17.86 -6.61
C THR A 320 -15.28 18.47 -7.43
N LYS A 321 -14.12 17.81 -7.45
CA LYS A 321 -12.94 18.18 -8.25
C LYS A 321 -13.02 17.72 -9.72
N GLY A 322 -14.10 17.04 -10.12
CA GLY A 322 -14.28 16.55 -11.49
C GLY A 322 -13.39 15.36 -11.86
N LEU A 323 -12.81 14.66 -10.89
CA LEU A 323 -11.98 13.48 -11.12
C LEU A 323 -12.86 12.26 -11.46
N PRO A 324 -12.40 11.36 -12.35
CA PRO A 324 -13.05 10.09 -12.58
C PRO A 324 -13.19 9.29 -11.28
N LEU A 325 -14.34 8.65 -11.09
CA LEU A 325 -14.61 7.81 -9.93
C LEU A 325 -14.52 6.33 -10.34
N PRO A 326 -13.69 5.50 -9.68
CA PRO A 326 -13.66 4.06 -9.93
C PRO A 326 -15.04 3.43 -9.73
N ALA A 327 -15.36 2.39 -10.49
CA ALA A 327 -16.66 1.73 -10.36
C ALA A 327 -16.74 0.94 -9.04
N PRO A 328 -17.81 1.09 -8.24
CA PRO A 328 -18.05 0.24 -7.08
C PRO A 328 -18.43 -1.19 -7.53
N VAL A 329 -18.07 -2.20 -6.73
CA VAL A 329 -18.59 -3.55 -6.95
C VAL A 329 -20.08 -3.62 -6.62
N ALA A 330 -20.81 -4.46 -7.36
CA ALA A 330 -22.25 -4.61 -7.20
C ALA A 330 -22.63 -5.14 -5.79
N PRO A 331 -23.84 -4.80 -5.29
CA PRO A 331 -24.49 -5.41 -4.12
C PRO A 331 -24.34 -6.94 -4.05
#